data_AF-A0A1V4VWP8-F1
#
_entry.id   AF-A0A1V4VWP8-F1
#
_cell.length_a   1.000
_cell.length_b   1.000
_cell.length_c   1.000
_cell.angle_alpha   90.00
_cell.angle_beta   90.00
_cell.angle_gamma   90.00
#
_symmetry.space_group_name_H-M   'P 1'
#
loop_
_entity.id
_entity.type
_entity.pdbx_description
1 polymer ?
#
loop_
_entity_poly.entity_id
_entity_poly.type
_entity_poly.pdbx_seq_one_letter_code
_entity_poly.pdbx_strand_id
1 'polypeptide(L)'
;MRCPTCCKTVTQTEKSYQCDCVKVPKELLGKKITPEIVHELLNNRRTGILEGFMSRRNGKPFSAALIIKDGEVKFNFGEKESSGTVRIRVHSGNSGSVHISLTGAVNKDFEINYGHVSSRMAECLGCITAANFIKHQVPDSTKIKLDISLNNLDFSRYILRERIPRDKEIKAALEYLFGILSGFAGWQAQFKPKKRPRLQGSPQSNNFPKGIFPWLKLNISEHDISISVKLPESPDVKAQFKASLQKATEGDENTYSLPKTAKPALIAWLNSVNKSS
;
A
#
# COMPACT_ATOMS: atom_id res chain seq x y z
N MET A 1 4.12 20.21 9.62
CA MET A 1 3.61 19.01 8.91
C MET A 1 3.54 17.83 9.89
N ARG A 2 2.52 16.96 9.79
CA ARG A 2 2.44 15.72 10.59
C ARG A 2 3.03 14.55 9.82
N CYS A 3 3.78 13.69 10.50
CA CYS A 3 4.31 12.49 9.86
C CYS A 3 3.18 11.47 9.63
N PRO A 4 2.99 10.94 8.40
CA PRO A 4 1.96 9.94 8.13
C PRO A 4 2.26 8.59 8.82
N THR A 5 3.52 8.31 9.15
CA THR A 5 3.95 7.06 9.79
C THR A 5 3.68 7.05 11.31
N CYS A 6 4.07 8.10 12.04
CA CYS A 6 3.93 8.13 13.50
C CYS A 6 2.90 9.14 14.02
N CYS A 7 2.26 9.91 13.14
CA CYS A 7 1.28 10.96 13.44
C CYS A 7 1.77 12.11 14.33
N LYS A 8 3.03 12.10 14.76
CA LYS A 8 3.67 13.21 15.47
C LYS A 8 4.05 14.34 14.52
N THR A 9 4.19 15.54 15.07
CA THR A 9 4.66 16.70 14.33
C THR A 9 6.12 16.50 13.92
N VAL A 10 6.42 16.68 12.65
CA VAL A 10 7.81 16.67 12.17
C VAL A 10 8.47 17.96 12.67
N THR A 11 9.49 17.82 13.51
CA THR A 11 10.27 18.93 14.03
C THR A 11 11.31 19.35 13.01
N GLN A 12 11.46 20.66 12.81
CA GLN A 12 12.47 21.22 11.92
C GLN A 12 13.61 21.77 12.77
N THR A 13 14.80 21.18 12.62
CA THR A 13 16.05 21.72 13.16
C THR A 13 16.78 22.49 12.07
N GLU A 14 17.88 23.17 12.41
CA GLU A 14 18.73 23.85 11.41
C GLU A 14 19.27 22.90 10.34
N LYS A 15 19.49 21.62 10.69
CA LYS A 15 20.17 20.64 9.82
C LYS A 15 19.27 19.53 9.28
N SER A 16 18.08 19.32 9.86
CA SER A 16 17.23 18.18 9.50
C SER A 16 15.76 18.34 9.85
N TYR A 17 14.92 17.60 9.15
CA TYR A 17 13.53 17.29 9.48
C TYR A 17 13.50 15.96 10.23
N GLN A 18 12.90 15.90 11.42
CA GLN A 18 12.90 14.67 12.22
C GLN A 18 11.58 14.41 12.97
N CYS A 19 11.18 13.14 13.01
CA CYS A 19 10.22 12.53 13.93
C CYS A 19 10.91 11.36 14.64
N ASP A 20 10.23 10.74 15.60
CA ASP A 20 10.65 9.47 16.24
C ASP A 20 10.88 8.32 15.26
N CYS A 21 10.40 8.45 14.02
CA CYS A 21 10.33 7.41 13.02
C CYS A 21 11.29 7.57 11.83
N VAL A 22 11.76 8.78 11.56
CA VAL A 22 12.61 9.10 10.42
C VAL A 22 13.36 10.40 10.66
N LYS A 23 14.60 10.46 10.14
CA LYS A 23 15.42 11.66 10.10
C LYS A 23 15.84 11.95 8.66
N VAL A 24 15.47 13.13 8.16
CA VAL A 24 15.76 13.60 6.80
C VAL A 24 16.65 14.85 6.88
N PRO A 25 17.91 14.82 6.41
CA PRO A 25 18.76 16.01 6.34
C PRO A 25 18.17 17.10 5.45
N LYS A 26 18.38 18.39 5.79
CA LYS A 26 18.01 19.53 4.92
C LYS A 26 18.91 19.64 3.69
N GLU A 27 20.09 19.04 3.76
CA GLU A 27 21.02 18.95 2.65
C GLU A 27 21.59 17.54 2.57
N LEU A 28 21.58 16.96 1.39
CA LEU A 28 22.08 15.61 1.13
C LEU A 28 22.96 15.64 -0.11
N LEU A 29 24.26 15.38 0.06
CA LEU A 29 25.24 15.34 -1.02
C LEU A 29 25.18 16.55 -1.97
N GLY A 30 25.17 17.76 -1.40
CA GLY A 30 25.13 19.02 -2.15
C GLY A 30 23.75 19.43 -2.66
N LYS A 31 22.71 18.60 -2.48
CA LYS A 31 21.33 18.93 -2.85
C LYS A 31 20.54 19.38 -1.62
N LYS A 32 19.89 20.54 -1.71
CA LYS A 32 18.90 20.99 -0.72
C LYS A 32 17.63 20.16 -0.82
N ILE A 33 17.16 19.65 0.31
CA ILE A 33 15.92 18.88 0.45
C ILE A 33 14.82 19.86 0.88
N THR A 34 13.94 20.20 -0.06
CA THR A 34 12.86 21.16 0.19
C THR A 34 11.72 20.53 0.99
N PRO A 35 10.87 21.33 1.66
CA PRO A 35 9.70 20.81 2.37
C PRO A 35 8.78 19.93 1.52
N GLU A 36 8.65 20.22 0.22
CA GLU A 36 7.85 19.44 -0.74
C GLU A 36 8.45 18.05 -0.95
N ILE A 37 9.77 17.96 -1.12
CA ILE A 37 10.49 16.67 -1.24
C ILE A 37 10.33 15.87 0.05
N VAL A 38 10.40 16.52 1.22
CA VAL A 38 10.16 15.85 2.51
C VAL A 38 8.72 15.35 2.59
N HIS A 39 7.75 16.15 2.14
CA HIS A 39 6.34 15.76 2.15
C HIS A 39 6.09 14.54 1.28
N GLU A 40 6.62 14.53 0.05
CA GLU A 40 6.55 13.38 -0.86
C GLU A 40 7.24 12.15 -0.25
N LEU A 41 8.47 12.32 0.24
CA LEU A 41 9.25 11.24 0.86
C LEU A 41 8.54 10.64 2.07
N LEU A 42 7.86 11.45 2.87
CA LEU A 42 7.10 10.97 4.02
C LEU A 42 5.80 10.26 3.59
N ASN A 43 5.07 10.80 2.62
CA ASN A 43 3.77 10.24 2.19
C ASN A 43 3.91 8.96 1.37
N ASN A 44 4.95 8.88 0.53
CA ASN A 44 5.14 7.76 -0.39
C ASN A 44 6.30 6.84 0.02
N ARG A 45 7.01 7.15 1.11
CA ARG A 45 8.30 6.56 1.53
C ARG A 45 9.39 6.60 0.45
N ARG A 46 9.14 7.32 -0.64
CA ARG A 46 10.00 7.46 -1.80
C ARG A 46 9.72 8.79 -2.51
N THR A 47 10.74 9.41 -3.07
CA THR A 47 10.60 10.54 -4.00
C THR A 47 10.68 10.08 -5.46
N GLY A 48 10.27 10.94 -6.38
CA GLY A 48 10.73 10.89 -7.76
C GLY A 48 12.28 10.93 -7.88
N ILE A 49 12.79 10.73 -9.09
CA ILE A 49 14.23 10.87 -9.36
C ILE A 49 14.61 12.34 -9.18
N LEU A 50 15.51 12.60 -8.23
CA LEU A 50 16.07 13.90 -7.96
C LEU A 50 17.44 13.99 -8.62
N GLU A 51 17.67 15.03 -9.40
CA GLU A 51 18.95 15.27 -10.07
C GLU A 51 19.89 16.15 -9.24
N GLY A 52 21.19 16.15 -9.57
CA GLY A 52 22.16 17.09 -8.99
C GLY A 52 22.71 16.70 -7.63
N PHE A 53 22.69 15.40 -7.27
CA PHE A 53 23.47 14.92 -6.13
C PHE A 53 24.95 14.79 -6.52
N MET A 54 25.86 15.17 -5.64
CA MET A 54 27.30 15.06 -5.87
C MET A 54 27.86 13.83 -5.14
N SER A 55 28.34 12.85 -5.91
CA SER A 55 28.92 11.63 -5.34
C SER A 55 30.21 11.93 -4.59
N ARG A 56 30.28 11.54 -3.32
CA ARG A 56 31.49 11.68 -2.50
C ARG A 56 32.69 10.89 -3.03
N ARG A 57 32.45 9.83 -3.82
CA ARG A 57 33.52 8.93 -4.30
C ARG A 57 34.25 9.48 -5.52
N ASN A 58 33.51 10.07 -6.46
CA ASN A 58 34.07 10.48 -7.76
C ASN A 58 33.76 11.94 -8.11
N GLY A 59 33.11 12.70 -7.22
CA GLY A 59 32.77 14.11 -7.43
C GLY A 59 31.79 14.36 -8.57
N LYS A 60 31.21 13.32 -9.17
CA LYS A 60 30.32 13.45 -10.33
C LYS A 60 28.87 13.68 -9.88
N PRO A 61 28.12 14.52 -10.60
CA PRO A 61 26.69 14.63 -10.40
C PRO A 61 26.00 13.31 -10.76
N PHE A 62 24.97 12.94 -10.02
CA PHE A 62 24.12 11.80 -10.29
C PHE A 62 22.66 12.12 -9.94
N SER A 63 21.76 11.32 -10.51
CA SER A 63 20.33 11.38 -10.23
C SER A 63 19.89 10.12 -9.51
N ALA A 64 19.06 10.27 -8.47
CA ALA A 64 18.55 9.14 -7.70
C ALA A 64 17.23 9.52 -7.02
N ALA A 65 16.38 8.53 -6.75
CA ALA A 65 15.29 8.71 -5.81
C ALA A 65 15.80 8.59 -4.38
N LEU A 66 15.13 9.25 -3.43
CA LEU A 66 15.31 9.00 -2.00
C LEU A 66 14.25 8.03 -1.53
N ILE A 67 14.62 7.05 -0.70
CA ILE A 67 13.69 6.12 -0.06
C ILE A 67 13.89 6.11 1.46
N ILE A 68 12.83 5.85 2.22
CA ILE A 68 12.93 5.58 3.66
C ILE A 68 13.03 4.08 3.88
N LYS A 69 14.13 3.61 4.45
CA LYS A 69 14.32 2.21 4.82
C LYS A 69 14.85 2.13 6.25
N ASP A 70 14.13 1.41 7.10
CA ASP A 70 14.46 1.22 8.52
C ASP A 70 14.64 2.56 9.29
N GLY A 71 13.86 3.59 8.92
CA GLY A 71 13.91 4.92 9.54
C GLY A 71 15.01 5.85 9.00
N GLU A 72 15.78 5.39 8.02
CA GLU A 72 16.85 6.18 7.39
C GLU A 72 16.55 6.49 5.92
N VAL A 73 17.02 7.65 5.47
CA VAL A 73 16.97 8.04 4.05
C VAL A 73 18.12 7.38 3.30
N LYS A 74 17.81 6.64 2.24
CA LYS A 74 18.78 5.97 1.37
C LYS A 74 18.55 6.36 -0.08
N PHE A 75 19.64 6.39 -0.86
CA PHE A 75 19.56 6.56 -2.30
C PHE A 75 19.06 5.28 -2.95
N ASN A 76 18.08 5.43 -3.84
CA ASN A 76 17.62 4.39 -4.73
C ASN A 76 17.90 4.85 -6.17
N PHE A 77 18.94 4.28 -6.76
CA PHE A 77 19.38 4.60 -8.12
C PHE A 77 18.49 3.98 -9.21
N GLY A 78 17.52 3.13 -8.83
CA GLY A 78 16.72 2.36 -9.76
C GLY A 78 17.56 1.33 -10.53
N GLU A 79 16.96 0.19 -10.85
CA GLU A 79 17.35 -0.49 -12.09
C GLU A 79 16.70 0.31 -13.23
N LYS A 80 17.42 0.57 -14.33
CA LYS A 80 16.94 1.31 -15.52
C LYS A 80 15.42 1.17 -15.65
N GLU A 81 14.70 2.28 -15.51
CA GLU A 81 13.25 2.30 -15.63
C GLU A 81 12.86 1.73 -17.00
N SER A 82 12.48 0.46 -17.04
CA SER A 82 11.65 -0.02 -18.12
C SER A 82 10.31 0.64 -17.85
N SER A 83 10.00 1.67 -18.64
CA SER A 83 8.77 2.48 -18.55
C SER A 83 7.48 1.65 -18.56
N GLY A 84 7.57 0.35 -18.85
CA GLY A 84 6.48 -0.62 -18.81
C GLY A 84 6.55 -1.67 -17.70
N THR A 85 7.37 -1.56 -16.64
CA THR A 85 7.37 -2.57 -15.55
C THR A 85 7.08 -1.94 -14.19
N VAL A 86 6.14 -2.54 -13.44
CA VAL A 86 5.90 -2.24 -12.03
C VAL A 86 6.30 -3.43 -11.17
N ARG A 87 7.23 -3.22 -10.26
CA ARG A 87 7.62 -4.22 -9.26
C ARG A 87 6.75 -4.05 -8.02
N ILE A 88 6.07 -5.12 -7.64
CA ILE A 88 5.19 -5.20 -6.48
C ILE A 88 5.90 -6.03 -5.41
N ARG A 89 6.15 -5.45 -4.24
CA ARG A 89 6.61 -6.18 -3.06
C ARG A 89 5.47 -6.29 -2.07
N VAL A 90 5.05 -7.52 -1.77
CA VAL A 90 4.01 -7.80 -0.76
C VAL A 90 4.65 -8.58 0.38
N HIS A 91 4.44 -8.11 1.60
CA HIS A 91 4.99 -8.72 2.80
C HIS A 91 3.97 -8.70 3.94
N SER A 92 3.51 -9.87 4.38
CA SER A 92 2.76 -10.00 5.64
C SER A 92 3.70 -10.23 6.82
N GLY A 93 3.86 -9.23 7.69
CA GLY A 93 4.62 -9.36 8.94
C GLY A 93 3.85 -10.13 10.02
N ASN A 94 2.54 -9.88 10.09
CA ASN A 94 1.59 -10.46 11.04
C ASN A 94 0.35 -10.99 10.30
N SER A 95 -0.58 -11.64 11.01
CA SER A 95 -1.90 -11.97 10.44
C SER A 95 -2.66 -10.69 10.11
N GLY A 96 -3.40 -10.68 9.00
CA GLY A 96 -4.21 -9.53 8.59
C GLY A 96 -3.46 -8.31 8.05
N SER A 97 -2.23 -8.08 8.49
CA SER A 97 -1.45 -6.88 8.13
C SER A 97 -0.44 -7.16 7.03
N VAL A 98 -0.40 -6.28 6.03
CA VAL A 98 0.47 -6.40 4.85
C VAL A 98 1.10 -5.06 4.53
N HIS A 99 2.40 -5.09 4.31
CA HIS A 99 3.16 -4.00 3.70
C HIS A 99 3.23 -4.20 2.19
N ILE A 100 2.86 -3.18 1.43
CA ILE A 100 2.87 -3.18 -0.03
C ILE A 100 3.79 -2.05 -0.48
N SER A 101 4.76 -2.38 -1.35
CA SER A 101 5.66 -1.42 -1.97
C SER A 101 5.64 -1.60 -3.47
N LEU A 102 5.24 -0.55 -4.18
CA LEU A 102 5.20 -0.45 -5.63
C LEU A 102 6.38 0.41 -6.08
N THR A 103 7.11 -0.06 -7.08
CA THR A 103 8.23 0.70 -7.68
C THR A 103 8.28 0.52 -9.20
N GLY A 104 8.82 1.51 -9.91
CA GLY A 104 8.86 1.54 -11.38
C GLY A 104 7.89 2.57 -11.91
N ALA A 105 7.02 2.19 -12.85
CA ALA A 105 6.04 3.11 -13.45
C ALA A 105 5.02 3.69 -12.44
N VAL A 106 4.80 3.00 -11.32
CA VAL A 106 4.00 3.48 -10.18
C VAL A 106 4.83 3.32 -8.92
N ASN A 107 4.92 4.39 -8.11
CA ASN A 107 5.65 4.39 -6.85
C ASN A 107 4.68 4.66 -5.69
N LYS A 108 4.53 3.69 -4.79
CA LYS A 108 3.69 3.84 -3.59
C LYS A 108 4.12 2.83 -2.54
N ASP A 109 4.17 3.26 -1.28
CA ASP A 109 4.50 2.39 -0.17
C ASP A 109 3.50 2.62 0.96
N PHE A 110 2.86 1.55 1.43
CA PHE A 110 1.83 1.62 2.46
C PHE A 110 1.63 0.30 3.20
N GLU A 111 1.04 0.39 4.38
CA GLU A 111 0.62 -0.75 5.17
C GLU A 111 -0.92 -0.78 5.24
N ILE A 112 -1.49 -1.98 5.13
CA ILE A 112 -2.93 -2.21 5.16
C ILE A 112 -3.24 -3.39 6.08
N ASN A 113 -4.34 -3.26 6.84
CA ASN A 113 -4.83 -4.30 7.72
C ASN A 113 -6.23 -4.74 7.29
N TYR A 114 -6.38 -6.03 7.00
CA TYR A 114 -7.62 -6.69 6.58
C TYR A 114 -8.34 -7.42 7.73
N GLY A 115 -8.00 -7.10 8.98
CA GLY A 115 -8.61 -7.69 10.17
C GLY A 115 -8.11 -9.12 10.44
N HIS A 116 -9.01 -9.98 10.91
CA HIS A 116 -8.67 -11.35 11.32
C HIS A 116 -8.61 -12.34 10.15
N VAL A 117 -7.77 -12.05 9.15
CA VAL A 117 -7.50 -12.98 8.04
C VAL A 117 -6.12 -13.60 8.18
N SER A 118 -5.94 -14.83 7.69
CA SER A 118 -4.63 -15.50 7.70
C SER A 118 -3.60 -14.72 6.86
N SER A 119 -2.30 -14.83 7.17
CA SER A 119 -1.24 -14.19 6.39
C SER A 119 -1.27 -14.55 4.89
N ARG A 120 -1.74 -15.74 4.53
CA ARG A 120 -1.90 -16.17 3.13
C ARG A 120 -2.99 -15.37 2.42
N MET A 121 -4.14 -15.23 3.08
CA MET A 121 -5.24 -14.41 2.57
C MET A 121 -4.84 -12.94 2.52
N ALA A 122 -4.16 -12.44 3.56
CA ALA A 122 -3.67 -11.07 3.60
C ALA A 122 -2.77 -10.75 2.40
N GLU A 123 -1.77 -11.59 2.07
CA GLU A 123 -0.93 -11.36 0.88
C GLU A 123 -1.72 -11.44 -0.42
N CYS A 124 -2.74 -12.31 -0.52
CA CYS A 124 -3.66 -12.34 -1.66
C CYS A 124 -4.42 -11.03 -1.85
N LEU A 125 -5.06 -10.54 -0.79
CA LEU A 125 -5.76 -9.25 -0.79
C LEU A 125 -4.80 -8.08 -1.07
N GLY A 126 -3.56 -8.18 -0.58
CA GLY A 126 -2.50 -7.22 -0.87
C GLY A 126 -2.13 -7.17 -2.35
N CYS A 127 -2.01 -8.30 -3.03
CA CYS A 127 -1.82 -8.35 -4.48
C CYS A 127 -3.01 -7.74 -5.23
N ILE A 128 -4.24 -8.01 -4.78
CA ILE A 128 -5.46 -7.43 -5.38
C ILE A 128 -5.44 -5.90 -5.26
N THR A 129 -5.18 -5.39 -4.04
CA THR A 129 -5.10 -3.95 -3.77
C THR A 129 -4.03 -3.29 -4.64
N ALA A 130 -2.84 -3.89 -4.70
CA ALA A 130 -1.74 -3.39 -5.52
C ALA A 130 -2.11 -3.31 -7.00
N ALA A 131 -2.69 -4.38 -7.55
CA ALA A 131 -3.04 -4.44 -8.97
C ALA A 131 -4.17 -3.46 -9.33
N ASN A 132 -5.21 -3.34 -8.50
CA ASN A 132 -6.26 -2.33 -8.68
C ASN A 132 -5.71 -0.90 -8.62
N PHE A 133 -4.81 -0.64 -7.67
CA PHE A 133 -4.15 0.67 -7.53
C PHE A 133 -3.35 1.03 -8.78
N ILE A 134 -2.55 0.10 -9.31
CA ILE A 134 -1.78 0.33 -10.54
C ILE A 134 -2.73 0.59 -11.72
N LYS A 135 -3.80 -0.21 -11.85
CA LYS A 135 -4.79 -0.04 -12.92
C LYS A 135 -5.50 1.31 -12.86
N HIS A 136 -5.70 1.85 -11.66
CA HIS A 136 -6.27 3.19 -11.50
C HIS A 136 -5.27 4.30 -11.85
N GLN A 137 -4.00 4.15 -11.45
CA GLN A 137 -2.96 5.17 -11.67
C GLN A 137 -2.43 5.20 -13.11
N VAL A 138 -2.46 4.07 -13.82
CA VAL A 138 -1.95 3.95 -15.19
C VAL A 138 -3.12 3.83 -16.17
N PRO A 139 -3.38 4.84 -17.02
CA PRO A 139 -4.50 4.83 -17.97
C PRO A 139 -4.49 3.65 -18.96
N ASP A 140 -3.30 3.16 -19.34
CA ASP A 140 -3.11 2.03 -20.25
C ASP A 140 -2.33 0.89 -19.56
N SER A 141 -3.01 0.13 -18.71
CA SER A 141 -2.42 -1.01 -17.99
C SER A 141 -1.95 -2.15 -18.91
N THR A 142 -2.41 -2.19 -20.16
CA THR A 142 -2.10 -3.26 -21.12
C THR A 142 -0.63 -3.25 -21.59
N LYS A 143 0.08 -2.15 -21.35
CA LYS A 143 1.53 -2.01 -21.61
C LYS A 143 2.40 -2.27 -20.38
N ILE A 144 1.78 -2.47 -19.22
CA ILE A 144 2.48 -2.67 -17.96
C ILE A 144 2.68 -4.16 -17.69
N LYS A 145 3.93 -4.54 -17.41
CA LYS A 145 4.33 -5.82 -16.86
C LYS A 145 4.44 -5.73 -15.34
N LEU A 146 3.96 -6.75 -14.64
CA LEU A 146 4.03 -6.82 -13.18
C LEU A 146 5.09 -7.83 -12.72
N ASP A 147 5.99 -7.42 -11.84
CA ASP A 147 6.93 -8.32 -11.16
C ASP A 147 6.60 -8.39 -9.67
N ILE A 148 5.93 -9.47 -9.28
CA ILE A 148 5.38 -9.64 -7.93
C ILE A 148 6.36 -10.44 -7.08
N SER A 149 6.76 -9.88 -5.94
CA SER A 149 7.62 -10.56 -4.98
C SER A 149 6.91 -10.74 -3.65
N LEU A 150 6.77 -11.99 -3.22
CA LEU A 150 5.96 -12.41 -2.09
C LEU A 150 6.81 -12.86 -0.91
N ASN A 151 6.24 -12.86 0.30
CA ASN A 151 6.93 -13.28 1.51
C ASN A 151 6.33 -14.53 2.14
N ASN A 152 5.09 -14.88 1.80
CA ASN A 152 4.43 -16.09 2.26
C ASN A 152 4.61 -17.22 1.24
N LEU A 153 5.22 -18.33 1.66
CA LEU A 153 5.50 -19.47 0.78
C LEU A 153 4.23 -20.12 0.25
N ASP A 154 3.22 -20.34 1.10
CA ASP A 154 1.98 -20.98 0.68
C ASP A 154 1.24 -20.14 -0.36
N PHE A 155 1.13 -18.83 -0.12
CA PHE A 155 0.51 -17.94 -1.10
C PHE A 155 1.33 -17.85 -2.41
N SER A 156 2.67 -17.86 -2.31
CA SER A 156 3.54 -17.93 -3.49
C SER A 156 3.25 -19.17 -4.34
N ARG A 157 3.07 -20.33 -3.70
CA ARG A 157 2.68 -21.57 -4.38
C ARG A 157 1.27 -21.49 -4.98
N TYR A 158 0.34 -20.76 -4.34
CA TYR A 158 -1.00 -20.57 -4.87
C TYR A 158 -1.02 -19.71 -6.13
N ILE A 159 -0.35 -18.55 -6.10
CA ILE A 159 -0.33 -17.65 -7.27
C ILE A 159 0.43 -18.29 -8.46
N LEU A 160 1.47 -19.08 -8.18
CA LEU A 160 2.22 -19.85 -9.17
C LEU A 160 1.50 -21.11 -9.64
N ARG A 161 0.29 -21.39 -9.11
CA ARG A 161 -0.52 -22.59 -9.40
C ARG A 161 0.16 -23.92 -9.08
N GLU A 162 1.21 -23.90 -8.26
CA GLU A 162 1.88 -25.10 -7.74
C GLU A 162 1.02 -25.82 -6.70
N ARG A 163 0.10 -25.10 -6.06
CA ARG A 163 -0.82 -25.65 -5.05
C ARG A 163 -2.18 -24.99 -5.15
N ILE A 164 -3.23 -25.79 -4.99
CA ILE A 164 -4.61 -25.29 -4.88
C ILE A 164 -4.95 -25.12 -3.40
N PRO A 165 -5.40 -23.94 -2.95
CA PRO A 165 -5.82 -23.77 -1.56
C PRO A 165 -7.08 -24.59 -1.27
N ARG A 166 -7.27 -25.03 -0.01
CA ARG A 166 -8.46 -25.78 0.40
C ARG A 166 -9.65 -24.88 0.73
N ASP A 167 -9.34 -23.75 1.34
CA ASP A 167 -10.29 -22.73 1.78
C ASP A 167 -11.01 -22.09 0.57
N LYS A 168 -12.33 -21.90 0.65
CA LYS A 168 -13.15 -21.38 -0.45
C LYS A 168 -12.97 -19.88 -0.65
N GLU A 169 -12.76 -19.11 0.42
CA GLU A 169 -12.63 -17.66 0.34
C GLU A 169 -11.35 -17.27 -0.38
N ILE A 170 -10.23 -17.93 -0.05
CA ILE A 170 -8.96 -17.66 -0.73
C ILE A 170 -8.97 -18.12 -2.19
N LYS A 171 -9.73 -19.15 -2.55
CA LYS A 171 -9.95 -19.54 -3.95
C LYS A 171 -10.65 -18.42 -4.71
N ALA A 172 -11.77 -17.91 -4.18
CA ALA A 172 -12.51 -16.81 -4.79
C ALA A 172 -11.65 -15.54 -4.92
N ALA A 173 -10.84 -15.22 -3.89
CA ALA A 173 -9.91 -14.10 -3.94
C ALA A 173 -8.81 -14.30 -5.01
N LEU A 174 -8.28 -15.51 -5.17
CA LEU A 174 -7.32 -15.83 -6.23
C LEU A 174 -7.92 -15.73 -7.62
N GLU A 175 -9.14 -16.21 -7.83
CA GLU A 175 -9.85 -16.08 -9.10
C GLU A 175 -10.04 -14.61 -9.48
N TYR A 176 -10.47 -13.79 -8.50
CA TYR A 176 -10.57 -12.34 -8.68
C TYR A 176 -9.21 -11.71 -9.01
N LEU A 177 -8.14 -12.09 -8.29
CA LEU A 177 -6.78 -11.63 -8.56
C LEU A 177 -6.34 -11.99 -9.98
N PHE A 178 -6.52 -13.22 -10.43
CA PHE A 178 -6.15 -13.63 -11.78
C PHE A 178 -6.94 -12.87 -12.86
N GLY A 179 -8.22 -12.59 -12.62
CA GLY A 179 -9.02 -11.73 -13.49
C GLY A 179 -8.39 -10.34 -13.63
N ILE A 180 -7.95 -9.71 -12.54
CA ILE A 180 -7.25 -8.42 -12.60
C ILE A 180 -5.91 -8.54 -13.33
N LEU A 181 -5.10 -9.54 -12.97
CA LEU A 181 -3.76 -9.73 -13.53
C LEU A 181 -3.77 -9.99 -15.04
N SER A 182 -4.85 -10.59 -15.57
CA SER A 182 -5.04 -10.76 -17.02
C SER A 182 -5.19 -9.45 -17.81
N GLY A 183 -5.51 -8.34 -17.14
CA GLY A 183 -5.62 -7.02 -17.76
C GLY A 183 -4.28 -6.27 -17.95
N PHE A 184 -3.17 -6.91 -17.63
CA PHE A 184 -1.81 -6.37 -17.78
C PHE A 184 -1.07 -7.03 -18.94
N ALA A 185 0.01 -6.40 -19.44
CA ALA A 185 0.83 -6.94 -20.53
C ALA A 185 1.41 -8.32 -20.21
N GLY A 186 1.61 -8.59 -18.93
CA GLY A 186 2.12 -9.83 -18.40
C GLY A 186 2.44 -9.67 -16.93
N TRP A 187 2.55 -10.78 -16.22
CA TRP A 187 2.96 -10.76 -14.81
C TRP A 187 3.81 -11.98 -14.50
N GLN A 188 4.70 -11.83 -13.54
CA GLN A 188 5.47 -12.90 -12.94
C GLN A 188 5.40 -12.78 -11.42
N ALA A 189 5.56 -13.91 -10.73
CA ALA A 189 5.62 -13.93 -9.28
C ALA A 189 6.86 -14.71 -8.81
N GLN A 190 7.43 -14.29 -7.69
CA GLN A 190 8.57 -14.96 -7.08
C GLN A 190 8.49 -14.93 -5.55
N PHE A 191 8.90 -16.02 -4.93
CA PHE A 191 9.05 -16.09 -3.49
C PHE A 191 10.38 -15.46 -3.06
N LYS A 192 10.32 -14.36 -2.31
CA LYS A 192 11.48 -13.68 -1.73
C LYS A 192 11.27 -13.57 -0.22
N PRO A 193 11.75 -14.52 0.60
CA PRO A 193 11.53 -14.47 2.04
C PRO A 193 12.29 -13.29 2.67
N LYS A 194 11.63 -12.56 3.56
CA LYS A 194 12.22 -11.60 4.48
C LYS A 194 11.97 -12.14 5.89
N LYS A 195 13.03 -12.17 6.71
CA LYS A 195 12.91 -12.62 8.11
C LYS A 195 11.80 -11.82 8.79
N ARG A 196 10.87 -12.52 9.43
CA ARG A 196 9.87 -11.87 10.30
C ARG A 196 10.64 -11.25 11.48
N PRO A 197 10.42 -9.96 11.79
CA PRO A 197 10.96 -9.40 13.02
C PRO A 197 10.44 -10.23 14.21
N ARG A 198 11.25 -10.36 15.27
CA ARG A 198 10.80 -11.00 16.53
C ARG A 198 9.52 -10.31 16.99
N LEU A 199 8.55 -11.11 17.46
CA LEU A 199 7.21 -10.73 17.91
C LEU A 199 7.15 -9.28 18.44
N GLN A 200 6.95 -8.33 17.53
CA GLN A 200 6.44 -7.02 17.88
C GLN A 200 4.93 -7.17 17.79
N GLY A 201 4.24 -6.75 18.85
CA GLY A 201 2.78 -6.68 18.83
C GLY A 201 2.33 -5.98 17.53
N SER A 202 1.19 -6.39 17.01
CA SER A 202 0.57 -5.71 15.87
C SER A 202 0.62 -4.21 16.15
N PRO A 203 1.21 -3.37 15.29
CA PRO A 203 1.08 -1.94 15.46
C PRO A 203 -0.43 -1.65 15.37
N GLN A 204 -1.07 -1.42 16.52
CA GLN A 204 -2.45 -0.97 16.59
C GLN A 204 -2.47 0.47 16.10
N SER A 205 -2.40 0.61 14.78
CA SER A 205 -2.72 1.85 14.12
C SER A 205 -4.25 1.99 14.16
N ASN A 206 -4.75 2.86 15.03
CA ASN A 206 -6.16 3.30 14.99
C ASN A 206 -6.47 4.15 13.75
N ASN A 207 -5.49 4.38 12.88
CA ASN A 207 -5.67 5.17 11.66
C ASN A 207 -6.05 4.29 10.50
N PHE A 208 -7.01 4.78 9.71
CA PHE A 208 -7.33 4.20 8.43
C PHE A 208 -6.15 4.32 7.45
N PRO A 209 -5.95 3.32 6.58
CA PRO A 209 -4.98 3.43 5.50
C PRO A 209 -5.36 4.60 4.58
N LYS A 210 -4.36 5.27 4.03
CA LYS A 210 -4.51 6.52 3.28
C LYS A 210 -4.27 6.32 1.80
N GLY A 211 -5.22 6.72 0.97
CA GLY A 211 -5.09 6.73 -0.49
C GLY A 211 -4.85 5.35 -1.11
N ILE A 212 -5.38 4.29 -0.49
CA ILE A 212 -5.21 2.91 -0.96
C ILE A 212 -6.25 2.50 -2.00
N PHE A 213 -7.42 3.13 -1.99
CA PHE A 213 -8.54 2.84 -2.88
C PHE A 213 -9.04 4.11 -3.59
N PRO A 214 -8.19 4.86 -4.32
CA PRO A 214 -8.58 6.11 -4.97
C PRO A 214 -9.73 5.97 -5.99
N TRP A 215 -9.98 4.75 -6.50
CA TRP A 215 -11.08 4.44 -7.41
C TRP A 215 -12.43 4.22 -6.70
N LEU A 216 -12.45 4.09 -5.38
CA LEU A 216 -13.64 3.63 -4.65
C LEU A 216 -14.73 4.72 -4.61
N LYS A 217 -15.90 4.36 -5.10
CA LYS A 217 -17.14 5.15 -4.98
C LYS A 217 -18.19 4.28 -4.32
N LEU A 218 -18.84 4.80 -3.29
CA LEU A 218 -19.85 4.08 -2.52
C LEU A 218 -21.23 4.69 -2.70
N ASN A 219 -22.22 3.82 -2.85
CA ASN A 219 -23.62 4.19 -2.77
C ASN A 219 -24.07 4.01 -1.32
N ILE A 220 -24.40 5.13 -0.67
CA ILE A 220 -24.81 5.18 0.74
C ILE A 220 -26.28 5.59 0.76
N SER A 221 -27.13 4.73 1.34
CA SER A 221 -28.55 5.01 1.57
C SER A 221 -28.79 5.11 3.07
N GLU A 222 -29.44 6.19 3.49
CA GLU A 222 -29.73 6.43 4.91
C GLU A 222 -31.16 6.06 5.23
N HIS A 223 -31.35 5.40 6.37
CA HIS A 223 -32.63 5.06 6.95
C HIS A 223 -32.75 5.67 8.35
N ASP A 224 -33.89 5.45 9.01
CA ASP A 224 -34.18 6.07 10.31
C ASP A 224 -33.15 5.68 11.38
N ILE A 225 -32.79 4.39 11.44
CA ILE A 225 -31.90 3.80 12.46
C ILE A 225 -30.56 3.27 11.90
N SER A 226 -30.47 3.08 10.59
CA SER A 226 -29.34 2.42 9.93
C SER A 226 -28.90 3.13 8.65
N ILE A 227 -27.73 2.73 8.17
CA ILE A 227 -27.12 3.19 6.93
C ILE A 227 -26.76 1.94 6.12
N SER A 228 -27.26 1.89 4.89
CA SER A 228 -26.97 0.82 3.94
C SER A 228 -25.87 1.29 2.99
N VAL A 229 -24.83 0.48 2.83
CA VAL A 229 -23.66 0.79 2.00
C VAL A 229 -23.45 -0.34 1.01
N LYS A 230 -23.53 -0.07 -0.30
CA LYS A 230 -23.20 -1.05 -1.34
C LYS A 230 -21.73 -0.97 -1.70
N LEU A 231 -20.98 -2.05 -1.43
CA LEU A 231 -19.55 -2.16 -1.78
C LEU A 231 -19.36 -2.79 -3.17
N PRO A 232 -18.24 -2.51 -3.86
CA PRO A 232 -17.89 -3.24 -5.08
C PRO A 232 -17.58 -4.71 -4.78
N GLU A 233 -17.54 -5.54 -5.83
CA GLU A 233 -17.22 -6.97 -5.73
C GLU A 233 -15.77 -7.28 -5.30
N SER A 234 -14.96 -6.27 -5.01
CA SER A 234 -13.54 -6.40 -4.70
C SER A 234 -13.29 -6.98 -3.30
N PRO A 235 -12.67 -8.17 -3.17
CA PRO A 235 -12.48 -8.83 -1.86
C PRO A 235 -11.61 -8.03 -0.89
N ASP A 236 -10.60 -7.32 -1.38
CA ASP A 236 -9.72 -6.43 -0.62
C ASP A 236 -10.47 -5.26 0.02
N VAL A 237 -11.37 -4.62 -0.75
CA VAL A 237 -12.22 -3.53 -0.26
C VAL A 237 -13.18 -4.05 0.81
N LYS A 238 -13.86 -5.18 0.57
CA LYS A 238 -14.77 -5.81 1.54
C LYS A 238 -14.05 -6.16 2.84
N ALA A 239 -12.87 -6.79 2.75
CA ALA A 239 -12.08 -7.18 3.91
C ALA A 239 -11.59 -5.97 4.71
N GLN A 240 -11.08 -4.93 4.03
CA GLN A 240 -10.60 -3.73 4.71
C GLN A 240 -11.74 -2.88 5.29
N PHE A 241 -12.90 -2.85 4.65
CA PHE A 241 -14.12 -2.24 5.19
C PHE A 241 -14.57 -2.93 6.47
N LYS A 242 -14.72 -4.26 6.45
CA LYS A 242 -15.07 -5.07 7.64
C LYS A 242 -14.06 -4.88 8.78
N ALA A 243 -12.76 -4.81 8.46
CA ALA A 243 -11.71 -4.58 9.44
C ALA A 243 -11.79 -3.20 10.10
N SER A 244 -12.21 -2.18 9.34
CA SER A 244 -12.27 -0.79 9.78
C SER A 244 -13.58 -0.43 10.48
N LEU A 245 -14.69 -1.04 10.08
CA LEU A 245 -16.04 -0.75 10.55
C LEU A 245 -16.65 -2.01 11.16
N GLN A 246 -16.15 -2.39 12.34
CA GLN A 246 -16.50 -3.65 13.02
C GLN A 246 -17.99 -3.82 13.34
N LYS A 247 -18.77 -2.74 13.35
CA LYS A 247 -20.24 -2.76 13.55
C LYS A 247 -21.03 -3.02 12.26
N ALA A 248 -20.35 -3.19 11.13
CA ALA A 248 -20.99 -3.48 9.86
C ALA A 248 -21.51 -4.93 9.85
N THR A 249 -22.78 -5.11 9.49
CA THR A 249 -23.36 -6.42 9.22
C THR A 249 -23.50 -6.60 7.71
N GLU A 250 -23.12 -7.78 7.23
CA GLU A 250 -23.27 -8.15 5.82
C GLU A 250 -24.72 -8.53 5.53
N GLY A 251 -25.27 -7.94 4.48
CA GLY A 251 -26.55 -8.31 3.89
C GLY A 251 -26.35 -8.88 2.48
N ASP A 252 -27.40 -8.81 1.67
CA ASP A 252 -27.38 -9.37 0.32
C ASP A 252 -26.67 -8.46 -0.70
N GLU A 253 -26.17 -9.06 -1.79
CA GLU A 253 -25.58 -8.36 -2.95
C GLU A 253 -24.47 -7.33 -2.62
N ASN A 254 -23.60 -7.64 -1.64
CA ASN A 254 -22.53 -6.75 -1.15
C ASN A 254 -23.02 -5.48 -0.47
N THR A 255 -24.23 -5.53 0.07
CA THR A 255 -24.77 -4.46 0.90
C THR A 255 -24.35 -4.71 2.35
N TYR A 256 -23.91 -3.65 3.02
CA TYR A 256 -23.56 -3.66 4.43
C TYR A 256 -24.44 -2.69 5.19
N SER A 257 -24.97 -3.11 6.32
CA SER A 257 -25.75 -2.27 7.22
C SER A 257 -24.89 -1.81 8.39
N LEU A 258 -24.97 -0.52 8.71
CA LEU A 258 -24.29 0.13 9.82
C LEU A 258 -25.31 0.88 10.67
N PRO A 259 -25.14 0.96 12.00
CA PRO A 259 -25.96 1.85 12.81
C PRO A 259 -25.71 3.31 12.38
N LYS A 260 -26.72 4.16 12.43
CA LYS A 260 -26.60 5.58 12.03
C LYS A 260 -25.50 6.34 12.78
N THR A 261 -25.21 5.92 14.01
CA THR A 261 -24.11 6.44 14.83
C THR A 261 -22.72 6.22 14.22
N ALA A 262 -22.55 5.25 13.31
CA ALA A 262 -21.29 4.97 12.62
C ALA A 262 -21.06 5.83 11.36
N LYS A 263 -22.01 6.71 10.97
CA LYS A 263 -21.87 7.60 9.80
C LYS A 263 -20.55 8.39 9.78
N PRO A 264 -20.11 9.03 10.89
CA PRO A 264 -18.88 9.80 10.87
C PRO A 264 -17.65 8.92 10.61
N ALA A 265 -17.64 7.71 11.18
CA ALA A 265 -16.57 6.74 10.97
C ALA A 265 -16.53 6.24 9.51
N LEU A 266 -17.69 5.96 8.91
CA LEU A 266 -17.82 5.58 7.50
C LEU A 266 -17.26 6.68 6.57
N ILE A 267 -17.66 7.93 6.78
CA ILE A 267 -17.19 9.06 5.97
C ILE A 267 -15.69 9.29 6.18
N ALA A 268 -15.20 9.21 7.42
CA ALA A 268 -13.78 9.34 7.72
C ALA A 268 -12.94 8.24 7.06
N TRP A 269 -13.43 7.01 7.08
CA TRP A 269 -12.83 5.87 6.40
C TRP A 269 -12.78 6.10 4.89
N LEU A 270 -13.92 6.44 4.26
CA LEU A 270 -14.01 6.66 2.81
C LEU A 270 -13.07 7.78 2.35
N ASN A 271 -13.05 8.89 3.09
CA ASN A 271 -12.15 10.01 2.82
C ASN A 271 -10.68 9.60 2.98
N SER A 272 -10.35 8.77 3.97
CA SER A 272 -8.98 8.31 4.17
C SER A 272 -8.53 7.42 3.01
N VAL A 273 -9.33 6.42 2.64
CA VAL A 273 -8.94 5.45 1.61
C VAL A 273 -8.92 6.07 0.20
N ASN A 274 -9.74 7.09 -0.06
CA ASN A 274 -9.80 7.78 -1.37
C ASN A 274 -8.73 8.87 -1.54
N LYS A 275 -8.36 9.60 -0.47
CA LYS A 275 -7.45 10.74 -0.60
C LYS A 275 -6.06 10.29 -1.02
N SER A 276 -5.74 10.50 -2.29
CA SER A 276 -4.35 10.56 -2.77
C SER A 276 -3.70 11.78 -2.11
N SER A 277 -2.90 11.55 -1.07
CA SER A 277 -2.11 12.60 -0.40
C SER A 277 -0.77 12.80 -1.08
#